data_AF-A0A529NYP4-F1
#
_entry.id   AF-A0A529NYP4-F1
#
_cell.length_a   1.000
_cell.length_b   1.000
_cell.length_c   1.000
_cell.angle_alpha   90.00
_cell.angle_beta   90.00
_cell.angle_gamma   90.00
#
_symmetry.space_group_name_H-M   'P 1'
#
loop_
_entity.id
_entity.type
_entity.pdbx_description
1 polymer ?
#
loop_
_entity_poly.entity_id
_entity_poly.type
_entity_poly.pdbx_seq_one_letter_code
_entity_poly.pdbx_strand_id
1 'polypeptide(L)'
;MSDASSPKIVIVGAGPAGIRAAAVLVEAGLHPMVIDEGNRAGGQIYRRPPDGFVRTPGQLYGSEAAKARSLHELFDRLAKEGRLTHCAASSVIAAQEGRLHVLGEDGVQLVNYDRLILATGASDRVAPVPGWQSAGVYSLGAAQIALKAQGVALGRRIVLMGSGPLLTLVGAQLVKAGADVVAVLDTSSWRQQMRGFRGLAARPLVALRGLALRARLGDRYHA
;
A
#
# COMPACT_ATOMS: atom_id res chain seq x y z
N MET A 1 24.21 -24.28 -30.76
CA MET A 1 22.94 -24.12 -30.02
C MET A 1 23.06 -22.79 -29.29
N SER A 2 22.33 -21.76 -29.72
CA SER A 2 22.48 -20.41 -29.15
C SER A 2 22.08 -20.44 -27.68
N ASP A 3 22.98 -19.98 -26.83
CA ASP A 3 22.74 -19.75 -25.41
C ASP A 3 21.59 -18.73 -25.31
N ALA A 4 20.37 -19.22 -25.02
CA ALA A 4 19.22 -18.36 -24.90
C ALA A 4 19.37 -17.57 -23.61
N SER A 5 19.87 -16.33 -23.73
CA SER A 5 19.89 -15.32 -22.66
C SER A 5 18.63 -15.47 -21.81
N SER A 6 18.79 -15.60 -20.50
CA SER A 6 17.66 -15.62 -19.58
C SER A 6 16.76 -14.39 -19.82
N PRO A 7 15.42 -14.54 -19.79
CA PRO A 7 14.52 -13.44 -20.12
C PRO A 7 14.65 -12.31 -19.11
N LYS A 8 14.67 -11.07 -19.59
CA LYS A 8 14.65 -9.85 -18.76
C LYS A 8 13.25 -9.63 -18.22
N ILE A 9 13.06 -9.96 -16.95
CA ILE A 9 11.76 -9.80 -16.28
C ILE A 9 11.82 -8.61 -15.35
N VAL A 10 10.96 -7.63 -15.58
CA VAL A 10 10.86 -6.43 -14.75
C VAL A 10 9.53 -6.42 -14.00
N ILE A 11 9.60 -6.09 -12.71
CA ILE A 11 8.46 -5.92 -11.82
C ILE A 11 8.42 -4.45 -11.41
N VAL A 12 7.29 -3.78 -11.64
CA VAL A 12 7.08 -2.40 -11.22
C VAL A 12 6.27 -2.39 -9.93
N GLY A 13 6.91 -2.01 -8.84
CA GLY A 13 6.35 -1.95 -7.49
C GLY A 13 6.91 -3.04 -6.56
N ALA A 14 7.44 -2.63 -5.41
CA ALA A 14 7.94 -3.47 -4.32
C ALA A 14 6.93 -3.55 -3.16
N GLY A 15 5.64 -3.49 -3.47
CA GLY A 15 4.55 -3.83 -2.54
C GLY A 15 4.40 -5.34 -2.34
N PRO A 16 3.42 -5.80 -1.53
CA PRO A 16 3.22 -7.23 -1.26
C PRO A 16 3.06 -8.09 -2.52
N ALA A 17 2.37 -7.58 -3.55
CA ALA A 17 2.22 -8.27 -4.82
C ALA A 17 3.57 -8.43 -5.55
N GLY A 18 4.35 -7.34 -5.65
CA GLY A 18 5.65 -7.36 -6.30
C GLY A 18 6.68 -8.22 -5.57
N ILE A 19 6.72 -8.16 -4.23
CA ILE A 19 7.59 -9.01 -3.41
C ILE A 19 7.29 -10.50 -3.66
N ARG A 20 5.99 -10.87 -3.71
CA ARG A 20 5.60 -12.26 -3.97
C ARG A 20 5.88 -12.68 -5.41
N ALA A 21 5.67 -11.79 -6.39
CA ALA A 21 6.03 -12.06 -7.78
C ALA A 21 7.55 -12.29 -7.93
N ALA A 22 8.37 -11.45 -7.30
CA ALA A 22 9.83 -11.61 -7.28
C ALA A 22 10.23 -12.96 -6.66
N ALA A 23 9.65 -13.31 -5.50
CA ALA A 23 9.93 -14.58 -4.84
C ALA A 23 9.61 -15.80 -5.71
N VAL A 24 8.45 -15.80 -6.38
CA VAL A 24 8.06 -16.91 -7.29
C VAL A 24 9.02 -17.03 -8.48
N LEU A 25 9.43 -15.91 -9.08
CA LEU A 25 10.39 -15.93 -10.18
C LEU A 25 11.76 -16.44 -9.73
N VAL A 26 12.21 -16.02 -8.55
CA VAL A 26 13.46 -16.45 -7.96
C VAL A 26 13.45 -17.93 -7.54
N GLU A 27 12.31 -18.45 -7.09
CA GLU A 27 12.09 -19.88 -6.86
C GLU A 27 12.13 -20.69 -8.17
N ALA A 28 11.70 -20.10 -9.28
CA ALA A 28 11.78 -20.69 -10.62
C ALA A 28 13.18 -20.58 -11.27
N GLY A 29 14.19 -20.08 -10.54
CA GLY A 29 15.56 -19.94 -11.06
C GLY A 29 15.79 -18.72 -11.96
N LEU A 30 14.86 -17.76 -11.96
CA LEU A 30 14.97 -16.51 -12.73
C LEU A 30 15.50 -15.37 -11.86
N HIS A 31 16.06 -14.35 -12.50
CA HIS A 31 16.60 -13.16 -11.82
C HIS A 31 15.79 -11.92 -12.20
N PRO A 32 14.75 -11.55 -11.44
CA PRO A 32 13.92 -10.38 -11.76
C PRO A 32 14.58 -9.07 -11.34
N MET A 33 14.28 -8.01 -12.08
CA MET A 33 14.51 -6.63 -11.66
C MET A 33 13.23 -6.06 -11.05
N VAL A 34 13.31 -5.48 -9.85
CA VAL A 34 12.19 -4.85 -9.15
C VAL A 34 12.46 -3.36 -9.04
N ILE A 35 11.60 -2.54 -9.64
CA ILE A 35 11.70 -1.08 -9.65
C ILE A 35 10.60 -0.51 -8.76
N ASP A 36 10.95 0.31 -7.77
CA ASP A 36 9.99 0.93 -6.85
C ASP A 36 10.39 2.36 -6.49
N GLU A 37 9.38 3.22 -6.37
CA GLU A 37 9.58 4.63 -5.97
C GLU A 37 10.04 4.78 -4.52
N GLY A 38 9.77 3.78 -3.68
CA GLY A 38 10.16 3.78 -2.28
C GLY A 38 11.62 3.39 -2.07
N ASN A 39 12.22 3.93 -1.01
CA ASN A 39 13.58 3.55 -0.60
C ASN A 39 13.65 2.10 -0.10
N ARG A 40 12.53 1.54 0.37
CA ARG A 40 12.44 0.20 0.96
C ARG A 40 11.17 -0.52 0.53
N ALA A 41 11.31 -1.80 0.23
CA ALA A 41 10.19 -2.67 -0.11
C ALA A 41 9.18 -2.80 1.05
N GLY A 42 7.90 -2.88 0.69
CA GLY A 42 6.76 -2.97 1.61
C GLY A 42 5.48 -2.31 1.07
N GLY A 43 5.59 -1.43 0.08
CA GLY A 43 4.48 -0.70 -0.52
C GLY A 43 3.73 0.17 0.49
N GLN A 44 2.42 0.34 0.31
CA GLN A 44 1.58 1.18 1.19
C GLN A 44 1.11 0.44 2.46
N ILE A 45 0.78 -0.86 2.33
CA ILE A 45 0.17 -1.64 3.43
C ILE A 45 1.20 -1.94 4.52
N TYR A 46 2.39 -2.41 4.12
CA TYR A 46 3.51 -2.74 5.00
C TYR A 46 4.66 -1.74 4.83
N ARG A 47 4.31 -0.47 4.62
CA ARG A 47 5.25 0.64 4.51
C ARG A 47 6.17 0.66 5.72
N ARG A 48 7.48 0.61 5.48
CA ARG A 48 8.48 0.71 6.52
C ARG A 48 8.64 2.18 6.95
N PRO A 49 8.86 2.45 8.24
CA PRO A 49 9.17 3.80 8.69
C PRO A 49 10.53 4.25 8.12
N PRO A 50 10.81 5.57 8.08
CA PRO A 50 12.15 6.10 7.79
C PRO A 50 13.21 5.59 8.79
N ASP A 51 14.48 5.76 8.44
CA ASP A 51 15.58 5.39 9.33
C ASP A 51 15.58 6.30 10.57
N GLY A 52 15.89 5.71 11.73
CA GLY A 52 15.85 6.40 13.03
C GLY A 52 14.48 6.38 13.73
N PHE A 53 13.41 5.86 13.13
CA PHE A 53 12.10 5.77 13.78
C PHE A 53 11.95 4.48 14.63
N VAL A 54 11.62 4.61 15.92
CA VAL A 54 11.67 3.52 16.92
C VAL A 54 10.30 2.87 17.18
N ARG A 55 9.48 2.65 16.14
CA ARG A 55 8.20 1.92 16.32
C ARG A 55 8.39 0.44 16.01
N THR A 56 7.97 -0.41 16.94
CA THR A 56 7.99 -1.85 16.74
C THR A 56 7.02 -2.28 15.63
N PRO A 57 7.28 -3.40 14.93
CA PRO A 57 6.33 -3.95 13.95
C PRO A 57 4.92 -4.16 14.50
N GLY A 58 4.79 -4.52 15.79
CA GLY A 58 3.49 -4.66 16.45
C GLY A 58 2.72 -3.33 16.56
N GLN A 59 3.43 -2.22 16.83
CA GLN A 59 2.82 -0.89 16.85
C GLN A 59 2.44 -0.40 15.45
N LEU A 60 3.25 -0.70 14.43
CA LEU A 60 3.05 -0.26 13.05
C LEU A 60 1.95 -1.04 12.31
N TYR A 61 1.97 -2.37 12.43
CA TYR A 61 1.16 -3.26 11.59
C TYR A 61 0.09 -4.00 12.39
N GLY A 62 0.09 -3.90 13.72
CA GLY A 62 -0.89 -4.56 14.59
C GLY A 62 -0.90 -6.08 14.38
N SER A 63 -2.09 -6.64 14.12
CA SER A 63 -2.27 -8.07 13.89
C SER A 63 -1.52 -8.60 12.66
N GLU A 64 -1.12 -7.73 11.74
CA GLU A 64 -0.43 -8.13 10.52
C GLU A 64 1.10 -8.03 10.64
N ALA A 65 1.64 -7.74 11.83
CA ALA A 65 3.08 -7.59 12.06
C ALA A 65 3.90 -8.81 11.64
N ALA A 66 3.40 -10.02 11.87
CA ALA A 66 4.09 -11.24 11.46
C ALA A 66 4.21 -11.35 9.93
N LYS A 67 3.15 -10.99 9.18
CA LYS A 67 3.15 -11.00 7.72
C LYS A 67 4.02 -9.89 7.13
N ALA A 68 3.99 -8.71 7.76
CA ALA A 68 4.85 -7.61 7.35
C ALA A 68 6.32 -8.01 7.48
N ARG A 69 6.73 -8.53 8.66
CA ARG A 69 8.09 -9.02 8.89
C ARG A 69 8.48 -10.11 7.89
N SER A 70 7.64 -11.11 7.67
CA SER A 70 7.99 -12.19 6.75
C SER A 70 8.20 -11.71 5.31
N LEU A 71 7.39 -10.76 4.83
CA LEU A 71 7.58 -10.15 3.51
C LEU A 71 8.84 -9.29 3.45
N HIS A 72 9.13 -8.53 4.52
CA HIS A 72 10.31 -7.70 4.63
C HIS A 72 11.60 -8.54 4.60
N GLU A 73 11.68 -9.53 5.49
CA GLU A 73 12.80 -10.46 5.61
C GLU A 73 13.01 -11.26 4.33
N LEU A 74 11.92 -11.70 3.68
CA LEU A 74 11.99 -12.38 2.38
C LEU A 74 12.66 -11.50 1.33
N PHE A 75 12.16 -10.28 1.12
CA PHE A 75 12.68 -9.39 0.08
C PHE A 75 14.13 -8.99 0.36
N ASP A 76 14.44 -8.61 1.60
CA ASP A 76 15.78 -8.19 2.01
C ASP A 76 16.79 -9.32 1.82
N ARG A 77 16.41 -10.55 2.16
CA ARG A 77 17.25 -11.74 1.94
C ARG A 77 17.51 -11.99 0.46
N LEU A 78 16.48 -11.96 -0.39
CA LEU A 78 16.65 -12.17 -1.83
C LEU A 78 17.55 -11.10 -2.47
N ALA A 79 17.39 -9.84 -2.07
CA ALA A 79 18.24 -8.75 -2.53
C ALA A 79 19.69 -8.90 -2.03
N LYS A 80 19.89 -9.23 -0.75
CA LYS A 80 21.22 -9.44 -0.14
C LYS A 80 21.97 -10.63 -0.75
N GLU A 81 21.25 -11.71 -1.08
CA GLU A 81 21.79 -12.88 -1.77
C GLU A 81 22.07 -12.63 -3.27
N GLY A 82 21.74 -11.44 -3.79
CA GLY A 82 21.92 -11.10 -5.20
C GLY A 82 21.03 -11.92 -6.13
N ARG A 83 19.88 -12.41 -5.66
CA ARG A 83 18.93 -13.22 -6.44
C ARG A 83 17.91 -12.39 -7.22
N LEU A 84 17.86 -11.09 -6.95
CA LEU A 84 17.09 -10.10 -7.69
C LEU A 84 17.87 -8.80 -7.75
N THR A 85 17.54 -7.94 -8.71
CA THR A 85 18.05 -6.56 -8.77
C THR A 85 16.97 -5.62 -8.24
N HIS A 86 17.26 -4.85 -7.21
CA HIS A 86 16.32 -3.87 -6.64
C HIS A 86 16.74 -2.45 -7.00
N CYS A 87 15.92 -1.78 -7.82
CA CYS A 87 16.04 -0.37 -8.16
C CYS A 87 15.08 0.42 -7.27
N ALA A 88 15.55 0.77 -6.06
CA ALA A 88 14.82 1.63 -5.13
C ALA A 88 14.83 3.10 -5.61
N ALA A 89 13.98 3.94 -5.00
CA ALA A 89 13.91 5.38 -5.29
C ALA A 89 13.78 5.69 -6.80
N SER A 90 13.12 4.80 -7.54
CA SER A 90 13.06 4.82 -9.00
C SER A 90 11.60 4.69 -9.45
N SER A 91 11.11 5.65 -10.21
CA SER A 91 9.72 5.68 -10.68
C SER A 91 9.62 5.33 -12.17
N VAL A 92 8.76 4.38 -12.51
CA VAL A 92 8.44 4.09 -13.91
C VAL A 92 7.38 5.07 -14.38
N ILE A 93 7.78 5.97 -15.28
CA ILE A 93 6.91 7.07 -15.77
C ILE A 93 6.25 6.76 -17.12
N ALA A 94 6.79 5.81 -17.89
CA ALA A 94 6.21 5.34 -19.13
C ALA A 94 6.66 3.92 -19.47
N ALA A 95 5.83 3.20 -20.23
CA ALA A 95 6.15 1.89 -20.78
C ALA A 95 5.73 1.85 -22.26
N GLN A 96 6.67 1.56 -23.15
CA GLN A 96 6.43 1.49 -24.59
C GLN A 96 7.36 0.45 -25.23
N GLU A 97 6.82 -0.41 -26.09
CA GLU A 97 7.60 -1.32 -26.97
C GLU A 97 8.72 -2.11 -26.24
N GLY A 98 8.41 -2.74 -25.10
CA GLY A 98 9.43 -3.50 -24.36
C GLY A 98 10.45 -2.64 -23.60
N ARG A 99 10.20 -1.34 -23.46
CA ARG A 99 11.06 -0.38 -22.75
C ARG A 99 10.27 0.34 -21.67
N LEU A 100 10.93 0.57 -20.53
CA LEU A 100 10.45 1.43 -19.46
C LEU A 100 11.28 2.70 -19.42
N HIS A 101 10.62 3.83 -19.24
CA HIS A 101 11.27 5.08 -18.84
C HIS A 101 11.24 5.14 -17.32
N VAL A 102 12.42 5.12 -16.72
CA VAL A 102 12.59 5.07 -15.27
C VAL A 102 13.26 6.36 -14.82
N LEU A 103 12.58 7.15 -14.00
CA LEU A 103 13.11 8.34 -13.36
C LEU A 103 13.76 7.94 -12.03
N GLY A 104 15.07 8.14 -11.91
CA GLY A 104 15.83 8.02 -10.67
C GLY A 104 16.50 9.35 -10.30
N GLU A 105 17.43 9.31 -9.34
CA GLU A 105 18.19 10.50 -8.90
C GLU A 105 19.01 11.14 -10.03
N ASP A 106 19.60 10.31 -10.90
CA ASP A 106 20.43 10.76 -12.03
C ASP A 106 19.62 11.15 -13.29
N GLY A 107 18.28 11.20 -13.18
CA GLY A 107 17.37 11.52 -14.28
C GLY A 107 16.68 10.31 -14.89
N VAL A 108 16.29 10.43 -16.16
CA VAL A 108 15.50 9.39 -16.86
C VAL A 108 16.42 8.42 -17.59
N GLN A 109 16.27 7.14 -17.28
CA GLN A 109 16.96 6.02 -17.94
C GLN A 109 15.98 5.08 -18.64
N LEU A 110 16.46 4.36 -19.65
CA LEU A 110 15.69 3.34 -20.36
C LEU A 110 16.04 1.94 -19.85
N VAL A 111 15.03 1.17 -19.47
CA VAL A 111 15.17 -0.23 -19.05
C VAL A 111 14.40 -1.13 -20.01
N ASN A 112 15.11 -2.05 -20.67
CA ASN A 112 14.50 -3.03 -21.58
C ASN A 112 13.97 -4.24 -20.80
N TYR A 113 12.84 -4.80 -21.23
CA TYR A 113 12.25 -6.00 -20.65
C TYR A 113 11.67 -6.92 -21.74
N ASP A 114 11.74 -8.23 -21.49
CA ASP A 114 11.04 -9.26 -22.27
C ASP A 114 9.66 -9.56 -21.67
N ARG A 115 9.53 -9.43 -20.35
CA ARG A 115 8.28 -9.61 -19.60
C ARG A 115 8.15 -8.53 -18.52
N LEU A 116 6.94 -8.00 -18.37
CA LEU A 116 6.63 -6.94 -17.41
C LEU A 116 5.51 -7.38 -16.47
N ILE A 117 5.73 -7.22 -15.17
CA ILE A 117 4.71 -7.39 -14.13
C ILE A 117 4.42 -6.01 -13.52
N LEU A 118 3.19 -5.54 -13.67
CA LEU A 118 2.73 -4.32 -13.03
C LEU A 118 2.13 -4.64 -11.66
N ALA A 119 2.84 -4.26 -10.61
CA ALA A 119 2.44 -4.38 -9.20
C ALA A 119 2.38 -3.01 -8.52
N THR A 120 1.91 -1.99 -9.27
CA THR A 120 1.95 -0.55 -8.93
C THR A 120 1.02 -0.13 -7.80
N GLY A 121 0.14 -1.03 -7.34
CA GLY A 121 -0.80 -0.75 -6.26
C GLY A 121 -2.02 0.05 -6.73
N ALA A 122 -2.52 0.93 -5.85
CA ALA A 122 -3.68 1.76 -6.11
C ALA A 122 -3.52 3.11 -5.40
N SER A 123 -4.09 4.15 -5.99
CA SER A 123 -4.19 5.50 -5.41
C SER A 123 -5.63 5.82 -5.03
N ASP A 124 -5.79 6.79 -4.13
CA ASP A 124 -7.11 7.30 -3.77
C ASP A 124 -7.74 8.01 -4.96
N ARG A 125 -9.04 7.80 -5.16
CA ARG A 125 -9.83 8.64 -6.05
C ARG A 125 -10.41 9.80 -5.24
N VAL A 126 -9.93 11.02 -5.50
CA VAL A 126 -10.48 12.23 -4.88
C VAL A 126 -11.77 12.64 -5.59
N ALA A 127 -12.83 12.87 -4.83
CA ALA A 127 -14.12 13.30 -5.37
C ALA A 127 -14.13 14.85 -5.53
N PRO A 128 -14.46 15.39 -6.71
CA PRO A 128 -14.45 16.83 -6.95
C PRO A 128 -15.72 17.49 -6.40
N VAL A 129 -15.84 17.59 -5.08
CA VAL A 129 -16.94 18.30 -4.38
C VAL A 129 -16.51 19.71 -3.99
N PRO A 130 -17.41 20.71 -3.93
CA PRO A 130 -17.03 22.07 -3.56
C PRO A 130 -16.16 22.12 -2.29
N GLY A 131 -14.99 22.75 -2.38
CA GLY A 131 -14.01 22.85 -1.29
C GLY A 131 -12.97 21.72 -1.22
N TRP A 132 -13.00 20.74 -2.13
CA TRP A 132 -12.02 19.63 -2.12
C TRP A 132 -10.55 20.05 -2.24
N GLN A 133 -10.29 21.25 -2.77
CA GLN A 133 -8.98 21.86 -2.93
C GLN A 133 -8.54 22.75 -1.76
N SER A 134 -9.40 22.94 -0.75
CA SER A 134 -9.12 23.83 0.38
C SER A 134 -8.03 23.25 1.29
N ALA A 135 -7.24 24.14 1.90
CA ALA A 135 -6.27 23.73 2.92
C ALA A 135 -6.97 22.98 4.06
N GLY A 136 -6.36 21.88 4.50
CA GLY A 136 -6.95 20.97 5.49
C GLY A 136 -7.75 19.81 4.89
N VAL A 137 -7.97 19.79 3.57
CA VAL A 137 -8.53 18.63 2.86
C VAL A 137 -7.39 17.74 2.36
N TYR A 138 -7.42 16.48 2.75
CA TYR A 138 -6.41 15.48 2.38
C TYR A 138 -7.11 14.22 1.87
N SER A 139 -6.43 13.47 0.99
CA SER A 139 -6.89 12.13 0.65
C SER A 139 -6.78 11.21 1.87
N LEU A 140 -7.61 10.15 1.89
CA LEU A 140 -7.65 9.21 3.02
C LEU A 140 -6.32 8.47 3.20
N GLY A 141 -5.69 8.09 2.09
CA GLY A 141 -4.35 7.52 2.02
C GLY A 141 -3.28 8.50 2.49
N ALA A 142 -3.35 9.79 2.13
CA ALA A 142 -2.41 10.80 2.65
C ALA A 142 -2.50 10.91 4.18
N ALA A 143 -3.71 10.96 4.73
CA ALA A 143 -3.92 10.94 6.19
C ALA A 143 -3.38 9.66 6.83
N GLN A 144 -3.55 8.50 6.18
CA GLN A 144 -3.01 7.24 6.68
C GLN A 144 -1.48 7.17 6.60
N ILE A 145 -0.87 7.74 5.55
CA ILE A 145 0.58 7.84 5.40
C ILE A 145 1.15 8.71 6.52
N ALA A 146 0.57 9.90 6.76
CA ALA A 146 0.98 10.77 7.86
C ALA A 146 0.92 10.02 9.22
N LEU A 147 -0.17 9.28 9.46
CA LEU A 147 -0.33 8.53 10.69
C LEU A 147 0.69 7.38 10.85
N LYS A 148 0.89 6.59 9.79
CA LYS A 148 1.75 5.40 9.84
C LYS A 148 3.23 5.72 9.78
N ALA A 149 3.63 6.58 8.83
CA ALA A 149 5.03 6.87 8.56
C ALA A 149 5.60 7.95 9.47
N GLN A 150 4.80 8.99 9.79
CA GLN A 150 5.26 10.13 10.57
C GLN A 150 4.67 10.14 11.99
N GLY A 151 3.63 9.35 12.26
CA GLY A 151 2.98 9.35 13.56
C GLY A 151 2.10 10.56 13.83
N VAL A 152 1.65 11.24 12.77
CA VAL A 152 0.94 12.51 12.86
C VAL A 152 -0.51 12.34 12.41
N ALA A 153 -1.45 12.89 13.18
CA ALA A 153 -2.82 13.12 12.72
C ALA A 153 -2.89 14.49 12.02
N LEU A 154 -3.52 14.54 10.84
CA LEU A 154 -3.69 15.77 10.08
C LEU A 154 -4.90 16.54 10.61
N GLY A 155 -4.65 17.56 11.43
CA GLY A 155 -5.70 18.43 11.98
C GLY A 155 -6.17 18.04 13.38
N ARG A 156 -6.96 18.94 13.99
CA ARG A 156 -7.48 18.79 15.36
C ARG A 156 -8.88 18.21 15.44
N ARG A 157 -9.74 18.51 14.47
CA ARG A 157 -11.12 17.99 14.36
C ARG A 157 -11.27 17.40 12.97
N ILE A 158 -11.40 16.09 12.90
CA ILE A 158 -11.28 15.35 11.64
C ILE A 158 -12.64 14.81 11.22
N VAL A 159 -13.02 15.08 9.98
CA VAL A 159 -14.13 14.42 9.30
C VAL A 159 -13.55 13.57 8.18
N LEU A 160 -13.94 12.30 8.13
CA LEU A 160 -13.62 11.40 7.02
C LEU A 160 -14.86 11.28 6.13
N MET A 161 -14.71 11.40 4.82
CA MET A 161 -15.81 11.28 3.86
C MET A 161 -15.37 10.48 2.64
N GLY A 162 -16.20 9.57 2.16
CA GLY A 162 -15.89 8.75 0.98
C GLY A 162 -16.73 7.50 0.89
N SER A 163 -16.19 6.41 0.36
CA SER A 163 -16.85 5.09 0.37
C SER A 163 -15.84 3.98 0.61
N GLY A 164 -16.31 2.89 1.23
CA GLY A 164 -15.57 1.64 1.34
C GLY A 164 -14.79 1.46 2.65
N PRO A 165 -14.19 0.26 2.82
CA PRO A 165 -13.71 -0.20 4.12
C PRO A 165 -12.51 0.57 4.67
N LEU A 166 -11.78 1.31 3.82
CA LEU A 166 -10.63 2.10 4.25
C LEU A 166 -11.06 3.24 5.18
N LEU A 167 -12.26 3.80 5.01
CA LEU A 167 -12.81 4.83 5.92
C LEU A 167 -12.89 4.31 7.35
N THR A 168 -13.49 3.13 7.53
CA THR A 168 -13.62 2.49 8.83
C THR A 168 -12.25 2.21 9.45
N LEU A 169 -11.31 1.71 8.64
CA LEU A 169 -9.96 1.39 9.11
C LEU A 169 -9.21 2.65 9.57
N VAL A 170 -9.15 3.68 8.74
CA VAL A 170 -8.40 4.91 9.03
C VAL A 170 -9.05 5.67 10.19
N GLY A 171 -10.38 5.74 10.23
CA GLY A 171 -11.10 6.33 11.37
C GLY A 171 -10.75 5.64 12.69
N ALA A 172 -10.80 4.30 12.72
CA ALA A 172 -10.47 3.55 13.93
C ALA A 172 -8.99 3.68 14.32
N GLN A 173 -8.08 3.83 13.35
CA GLN A 173 -6.66 4.09 13.59
C GLN A 173 -6.42 5.48 14.17
N LEU A 174 -7.08 6.51 13.65
CA LEU A 174 -7.02 7.87 14.17
C LEU A 174 -7.56 7.97 15.59
N VAL A 175 -8.73 7.38 15.85
CA VAL A 175 -9.30 7.29 17.22
C VAL A 175 -8.35 6.56 18.16
N LYS A 176 -7.76 5.42 17.74
CA LYS A 176 -6.78 4.68 18.54
C LYS A 176 -5.52 5.52 18.82
N ALA A 177 -5.13 6.40 17.90
CA ALA A 177 -4.00 7.31 18.06
C ALA A 177 -4.34 8.57 18.89
N GLY A 178 -5.58 8.69 19.38
CA GLY A 178 -6.03 9.83 20.19
C GLY A 178 -6.47 11.05 19.39
N ALA A 179 -6.65 10.93 18.07
CA ALA A 179 -7.16 12.03 17.26
C ALA A 179 -8.68 12.20 17.43
N ASP A 180 -9.15 13.44 17.42
CA ASP A 180 -10.58 13.76 17.50
C ASP A 180 -11.25 13.62 16.12
N VAL A 181 -11.71 12.40 15.83
CA VAL A 181 -12.57 12.11 14.69
C VAL A 181 -14.01 12.45 15.07
N VAL A 182 -14.55 13.50 14.44
CA VAL A 182 -15.90 14.01 14.71
C VAL A 182 -16.94 13.19 13.94
N ALA A 183 -16.64 12.83 12.69
CA ALA A 183 -17.56 12.05 11.85
C ALA A 183 -16.81 11.21 10.80
N VAL A 184 -17.39 10.08 10.45
CA VAL A 184 -17.04 9.23 9.32
C VAL A 184 -18.29 9.09 8.45
N LEU A 185 -18.29 9.75 7.29
CA LEU A 185 -19.39 9.84 6.34
C LEU A 185 -19.15 8.86 5.19
N ASP A 186 -19.73 7.66 5.28
CA ASP A 186 -19.74 6.69 4.20
C ASP A 186 -20.90 7.00 3.24
N THR A 187 -20.54 7.31 2.00
CA THR A 187 -21.49 7.62 0.92
C THR A 187 -22.17 6.37 0.35
N SER A 188 -21.74 5.17 0.76
CA SER A 188 -22.40 3.91 0.38
C SER A 188 -23.60 3.68 1.28
N SER A 189 -24.80 3.66 0.72
CA SER A 189 -26.02 3.44 1.51
C SER A 189 -25.98 2.11 2.27
N TRP A 190 -26.60 2.06 3.45
CA TRP A 190 -26.76 0.82 4.23
C TRP A 190 -27.24 -0.38 3.38
N ARG A 191 -28.20 -0.17 2.46
CA ARG A 191 -28.69 -1.22 1.56
C ARG A 191 -27.59 -1.78 0.67
N GLN A 192 -26.74 -0.92 0.10
CA GLN A 192 -25.60 -1.35 -0.73
C GLN A 192 -24.57 -2.13 0.09
N GLN A 193 -24.30 -1.69 1.32
CA GLN A 193 -23.37 -2.40 2.21
C GLN A 193 -23.88 -3.80 2.56
N MET A 194 -25.18 -3.94 2.84
CA MET A 194 -25.81 -5.23 3.18
C MET A 194 -25.88 -6.20 2.00
N ARG A 195 -25.88 -5.74 0.74
CA ARG A 195 -25.84 -6.63 -0.44
C ARG A 195 -24.58 -7.50 -0.45
N GLY A 196 -23.47 -7.01 0.09
CA GLY A 196 -22.21 -7.74 0.18
C GLY A 196 -22.15 -8.76 1.34
N PHE A 197 -23.14 -8.80 2.22
CA PHE A 197 -23.09 -9.56 3.47
C PHE A 197 -22.83 -11.06 3.26
N ARG A 198 -23.48 -11.67 2.26
CA ARG A 198 -23.26 -13.09 1.93
C ARG A 198 -21.81 -13.36 1.51
N GLY A 199 -21.17 -12.43 0.80
CA GLY A 199 -19.77 -12.54 0.40
C GLY A 199 -18.79 -12.45 1.57
N LEU A 200 -19.18 -11.78 2.67
CA LEU A 200 -18.35 -11.71 3.88
C LEU A 200 -18.18 -13.07 4.57
N ALA A 201 -19.11 -14.00 4.37
CA ALA A 201 -19.02 -15.36 4.90
C ALA A 201 -17.81 -16.14 4.35
N ALA A 202 -17.26 -15.76 3.20
CA ALA A 202 -16.04 -16.36 2.66
C ALA A 202 -14.79 -16.05 3.50
N ARG A 203 -14.83 -14.98 4.31
CA ARG A 203 -13.72 -14.55 5.19
C ARG A 203 -14.25 -14.05 6.53
N PRO A 204 -14.82 -14.94 7.37
CA PRO A 204 -15.57 -14.55 8.57
C PRO A 204 -14.71 -13.79 9.58
N LEU A 205 -13.45 -14.19 9.76
CA LEU A 205 -12.52 -13.49 10.66
C LEU A 205 -12.21 -12.06 10.19
N VAL A 206 -12.11 -11.82 8.88
CA VAL A 206 -11.88 -10.48 8.33
C VAL A 206 -13.14 -9.63 8.46
N ALA A 207 -14.31 -10.22 8.25
CA ALA A 207 -15.59 -9.55 8.45
C ALA A 207 -15.79 -9.12 9.91
N LEU A 208 -15.50 -10.02 10.87
CA LEU A 208 -15.55 -9.72 12.31
C LEU A 208 -14.58 -8.59 12.69
N ARG A 209 -13.37 -8.57 12.12
CA ARG A 209 -12.44 -7.44 12.31
C ARG A 209 -13.02 -6.13 11.80
N GLY A 210 -13.64 -6.13 10.62
CA GLY A 210 -14.32 -4.95 10.08
C GLY A 210 -15.44 -4.44 10.99
N LEU A 211 -16.28 -5.36 11.49
CA LEU A 211 -17.34 -5.04 12.45
C LEU A 211 -16.78 -4.47 13.76
N ALA A 212 -15.70 -5.04 14.30
CA ALA A 212 -15.04 -4.51 15.50
C ALA A 212 -14.47 -3.10 15.29
N LEU A 213 -13.89 -2.82 14.12
CA LEU A 213 -13.41 -1.47 13.77
C LEU A 213 -14.57 -0.48 13.68
N ARG A 214 -15.70 -0.89 13.10
CA ARG A 214 -16.91 -0.05 13.01
C ARG A 214 -17.54 0.19 14.38
N ALA A 215 -17.62 -0.83 15.22
CA ALA A 215 -18.09 -0.70 16.60
C ALA A 215 -17.23 0.29 17.41
N ARG A 216 -15.92 0.33 17.18
CA ARG A 216 -15.01 1.32 17.81
C ARG A 216 -15.29 2.76 17.37
N LEU A 217 -15.85 2.97 16.19
CA LEU A 217 -16.26 4.32 15.75
C LEU A 217 -17.58 4.74 16.42
N GLY A 218 -18.44 3.79 16.75
CA GLY A 218 -19.72 4.03 17.41
C GLY A 218 -20.56 5.07 16.65
N ASP A 219 -21.08 6.05 17.38
CA ASP A 219 -21.97 7.09 16.87
C ASP A 219 -21.31 8.06 15.88
N ARG A 220 -19.98 7.97 15.68
CA ARG A 220 -19.26 8.79 14.69
C ARG A 220 -19.45 8.29 13.26
N TYR A 221 -19.87 7.03 13.06
CA TYR A 221 -19.96 6.45 11.73
C TYR A 221 -21.38 6.57 11.17
N HIS A 222 -21.50 7.18 9.99
CA HIS A 222 -22.76 7.44 9.30
C HIS A 222 -22.72 6.82 7.89
N ALA A 223 -23.78 6.08 7.52
CA ALA A 223 -23.94 5.35 6.26
C ALA A 223 -25.41 5.24 5.82
#